data_AF-R5J111-F1
#
_entry.id   AF-R5J111-F1
#
_cell.length_a   1.000
_cell.length_b   1.000
_cell.length_c   1.000
_cell.angle_alpha   90.00
_cell.angle_beta   90.00
_cell.angle_gamma   90.00
#
_symmetry.space_group_name_H-M   'P 1'
#
loop_
_entity.id
_entity.type
_entity.pdbx_description
1 polymer ?
#
loop_
_entity_poly.entity_id
_entity_poly.type
_entity_poly.pdbx_seq_one_letter_code
_entity_poly.pdbx_strand_id
1 'polypeptide(L)'
;MDAIKKTAKNFAKGLFKPDNKLSLIPNWLSFSRVIGGISIPIMAYTGAPLPLLFGNVTFLAISDFLDGLTARVIAKEETKEGAMLDAVSDKIFSIILIIGILPILPIFAINGVLEGGIALINGKLLASGGSPKSNLLGKVKIWPLSIALILGYLALAIQNLNIAGITNETLLTISTALSIGTMPLQGINIKQYFDEYKKQTEKNQIDKTNENHHDIENELSKSKEKEKTNENEITPKFILSKENHQAMVYELDSQEKNEEKTNEKPKTYTKRNKH
;
A
#
# COMPACT_ATOMS: atom_id res chain seq x y z
N MET A 1 -7.69 -10.18 -10.94
CA MET A 1 -7.42 -11.31 -10.02
C MET A 1 -5.93 -11.62 -9.90
N ASP A 2 -5.14 -11.49 -10.98
CA ASP A 2 -3.70 -11.78 -10.98
C ASP A 2 -2.83 -10.84 -10.13
N ALA A 3 -3.18 -9.56 -10.05
CA ALA A 3 -2.49 -8.61 -9.18
C ALA A 3 -2.59 -8.99 -7.69
N ILE A 4 -3.77 -9.40 -7.23
CA ILE A 4 -3.99 -9.83 -5.83
C ILE A 4 -3.20 -11.11 -5.53
N LYS A 5 -3.22 -12.08 -6.46
CA LYS A 5 -2.48 -13.34 -6.31
C LYS A 5 -0.96 -13.10 -6.28
N LYS A 6 -0.46 -12.16 -7.09
CA LYS A 6 0.95 -11.76 -7.11
C LYS A 6 1.36 -11.04 -5.82
N THR A 7 0.54 -10.12 -5.31
CA THR A 7 0.78 -9.44 -4.03
C THR A 7 0.78 -10.42 -2.87
N ALA A 8 -0.21 -11.32 -2.80
CA ALA A 8 -0.26 -12.36 -1.76
C ALA A 8 0.96 -13.29 -1.81
N LYS A 9 1.40 -13.67 -3.02
CA LYS A 9 2.61 -14.50 -3.20
C LYS A 9 3.88 -13.77 -2.75
N ASN A 10 4.00 -12.48 -3.06
CA ASN A 10 5.15 -11.68 -2.62
C ASN A 10 5.16 -11.47 -1.10
N PHE A 11 3.99 -11.21 -0.51
CA PHE A 11 3.83 -11.13 0.95
C PHE A 11 4.23 -12.44 1.63
N ALA A 12 3.69 -13.57 1.17
CA ALA A 12 4.04 -14.89 1.72
C ALA A 12 5.54 -15.20 1.55
N LYS A 13 6.15 -14.79 0.42
CA LYS A 13 7.58 -14.95 0.22
C LYS A 13 8.38 -14.12 1.23
N GLY A 14 8.04 -12.84 1.44
CA GLY A 14 8.72 -11.99 2.43
C GLY A 14 8.53 -12.49 3.87
N LEU A 15 7.38 -13.11 4.16
CA LEU A 15 7.07 -13.63 5.49
C LEU A 15 7.86 -14.89 5.86
N PHE A 16 7.92 -15.86 4.94
CA PHE A 16 8.54 -17.18 5.19
C PHE A 16 9.97 -17.29 4.65
N LYS A 17 10.39 -16.36 3.80
CA LYS A 17 11.74 -16.27 3.24
C LYS A 17 12.21 -14.81 3.21
N PRO A 18 12.30 -14.14 4.38
CA PRO A 18 12.86 -12.81 4.46
C PRO A 18 14.33 -12.83 4.05
N ASP A 19 14.82 -11.72 3.49
CA ASP A 19 16.22 -11.56 3.10
C ASP A 19 17.16 -11.73 4.31
N ASN A 20 16.74 -11.19 5.47
CA ASN A 20 17.34 -11.50 6.76
C ASN A 20 16.60 -12.65 7.46
N LYS A 21 17.26 -13.80 7.60
CA LYS A 21 16.69 -14.97 8.27
C LYS A 21 16.31 -14.73 9.73
N LEU A 22 16.93 -13.77 10.42
CA LEU A 22 16.62 -13.45 11.82
C LEU A 22 15.23 -12.81 11.96
N SER A 23 14.70 -12.19 10.89
CA SER A 23 13.35 -11.64 10.84
C SER A 23 12.26 -12.72 10.86
N LEU A 24 12.61 -14.01 10.74
CA LEU A 24 11.65 -15.11 10.96
C LEU A 24 11.22 -15.23 12.43
N ILE A 25 12.08 -14.86 13.38
CA ILE A 25 11.79 -14.98 14.81
C ILE A 25 10.58 -14.13 15.21
N PRO A 26 10.55 -12.81 14.95
CA PRO A 26 9.37 -12.00 15.27
C PRO A 26 8.14 -12.46 14.49
N ASN A 27 8.27 -12.88 13.22
CA ASN A 27 7.14 -13.39 12.43
C ASN A 27 6.50 -14.64 13.05
N TRP A 28 7.30 -15.61 13.49
CA TRP A 28 6.80 -16.81 14.16
C TRP A 28 6.15 -16.48 15.50
N LEU A 29 6.64 -15.46 16.19
CA LEU A 29 6.10 -15.02 17.45
C LEU A 29 4.71 -14.36 17.26
N SER A 30 4.55 -13.50 16.25
CA SER A 30 3.23 -12.97 15.84
C SER A 30 2.27 -14.08 15.41
N PHE A 31 2.75 -15.07 14.64
CA PHE A 31 1.92 -16.21 14.25
C PHE A 31 1.50 -17.07 15.45
N SER A 32 2.37 -17.24 16.44
CA SER A 32 2.04 -17.96 17.67
C SER A 32 0.91 -17.30 18.46
N ARG A 33 0.76 -15.95 18.37
CA ARG A 33 -0.40 -15.25 18.97
C ARG A 33 -1.71 -15.69 18.37
N VAL A 34 -1.78 -15.91 17.05
CA VAL A 34 -3.00 -16.39 16.41
C VAL A 34 -3.35 -17.78 16.93
N ILE A 35 -2.39 -18.71 16.95
CA ILE A 35 -2.63 -20.09 17.42
C ILE A 35 -2.96 -20.11 18.92
N GLY A 36 -2.20 -19.40 19.74
CA GLY A 36 -2.43 -19.34 21.19
C GLY A 36 -3.71 -18.59 21.57
N GLY A 37 -4.14 -17.62 20.76
CA GLY A 37 -5.44 -16.97 20.91
C GLY A 37 -6.60 -17.95 20.78
N ILE A 38 -6.49 -18.93 19.88
CA ILE A 38 -7.51 -19.99 19.71
C ILE A 38 -7.54 -20.91 20.93
N SER A 39 -6.39 -21.18 21.54
CA SER A 39 -6.33 -22.10 22.68
C SER A 39 -6.93 -21.53 23.96
N ILE A 40 -6.98 -20.20 24.14
CA ILE A 40 -7.57 -19.56 25.33
C ILE A 40 -9.06 -19.93 25.52
N PRO A 41 -9.96 -19.68 24.55
CA PRO A 41 -11.36 -20.08 24.67
C PRO A 41 -11.50 -21.58 24.93
N ILE A 42 -10.76 -22.41 24.18
CA ILE A 42 -10.81 -23.87 24.32
C ILE A 42 -10.48 -24.27 25.76
N MET A 43 -9.35 -23.81 26.27
CA MET A 43 -8.90 -24.11 27.65
C MET A 43 -9.92 -23.66 28.68
N ALA A 44 -10.51 -22.47 28.52
CA ALA A 44 -11.51 -21.94 29.43
C ALA A 44 -12.79 -22.80 29.45
N TYR A 45 -13.31 -23.20 28.29
CA TYR A 45 -14.50 -24.08 28.21
C TYR A 45 -14.24 -25.52 28.65
N THR A 46 -13.03 -26.05 28.42
CA THR A 46 -12.68 -27.40 28.85
C THR A 46 -12.34 -27.50 30.34
N GLY A 47 -12.27 -26.37 31.06
CA GLY A 47 -11.85 -26.34 32.46
C GLY A 47 -10.38 -26.72 32.64
N ALA A 48 -9.50 -26.28 31.74
CA ALA A 48 -8.07 -26.53 31.84
C ALA A 48 -7.52 -25.98 33.18
N PRO A 49 -6.46 -26.59 33.74
CA PRO A 49 -5.89 -26.13 35.00
C PRO A 49 -5.52 -24.65 34.94
N LEU A 50 -5.91 -23.89 35.98
CA LEU A 50 -5.70 -22.45 36.05
C LEU A 50 -4.23 -22.03 35.78
N PRO A 51 -3.19 -22.73 36.30
CA PRO A 51 -1.80 -22.42 35.97
C PRO A 51 -1.46 -22.54 34.48
N LEU A 52 -2.08 -23.47 33.75
CA LEU A 52 -1.87 -23.66 32.32
C LEU A 52 -2.49 -22.50 31.53
N LEU A 53 -3.72 -22.10 31.88
CA LEU A 53 -4.40 -20.96 31.27
C LEU A 53 -3.61 -19.67 31.51
N PHE A 54 -3.20 -19.40 32.75
CA PHE A 54 -2.35 -18.24 33.07
C PHE A 54 -1.01 -18.29 32.35
N GLY A 55 -0.34 -19.43 32.34
CA GLY A 55 0.92 -19.61 31.62
C GLY A 55 0.79 -19.29 30.13
N ASN A 56 -0.29 -19.75 29.48
CA ASN A 56 -0.58 -19.46 28.08
C ASN A 56 -0.85 -17.96 27.85
N VAL A 57 -1.72 -17.33 28.65
CA VAL A 57 -2.00 -15.88 28.54
C VAL A 57 -0.75 -15.04 28.76
N THR A 58 0.05 -15.37 29.78
CA THR A 58 1.32 -14.69 30.07
C THR A 58 2.33 -14.87 28.93
N PHE A 59 2.46 -16.09 28.39
CA PHE A 59 3.32 -16.33 27.22
C PHE A 59 2.90 -15.45 26.04
N LEU A 60 1.61 -15.37 25.74
CA LEU A 60 1.09 -14.59 24.62
C LEU A 60 1.28 -13.08 24.83
N ALA A 61 1.04 -12.57 26.04
CA ALA A 61 1.31 -11.17 26.37
C ALA A 61 2.80 -10.81 26.30
N ILE A 62 3.67 -11.72 26.73
CA ILE A 62 5.13 -11.54 26.62
C ILE A 62 5.57 -11.61 25.16
N SER A 63 4.96 -12.49 24.36
CA SER A 63 5.30 -12.68 22.95
C SER A 63 5.12 -11.39 22.13
N ASP A 64 4.07 -10.61 22.43
CA ASP A 64 3.78 -9.29 21.85
C ASP A 64 4.84 -8.23 22.19
N PHE A 65 5.43 -8.31 23.39
CA PHE A 65 6.54 -7.42 23.72
C PHE A 65 7.85 -7.89 23.06
N LEU A 66 8.03 -9.20 22.97
CA LEU A 66 9.26 -9.82 22.51
C LEU A 66 9.44 -9.76 20.99
N ASP A 67 8.39 -9.70 20.17
CA ASP A 67 8.57 -9.58 18.71
C ASP A 67 9.11 -8.20 18.31
N GLY A 68 8.58 -7.13 18.88
CA GLY A 68 9.08 -5.78 18.67
C GLY A 68 10.49 -5.60 19.23
N LEU A 69 10.83 -6.29 20.33
CA LEU A 69 12.19 -6.31 20.87
C LEU A 69 13.14 -7.11 19.97
N THR A 70 12.74 -8.30 19.52
CA THR A 70 13.58 -9.16 18.67
C THR A 70 13.76 -8.58 17.27
N ALA A 71 12.76 -7.88 16.71
CA ALA A 71 12.92 -7.13 15.47
C ALA A 71 14.02 -6.05 15.61
N ARG A 72 13.99 -5.27 16.69
CA ARG A 72 14.96 -4.18 16.92
C ARG A 72 16.36 -4.64 17.31
N VAL A 73 16.45 -5.65 18.18
CA VAL A 73 17.72 -6.07 18.79
C VAL A 73 18.38 -7.21 18.01
N ILE A 74 17.60 -8.19 17.56
CA ILE A 74 18.12 -9.41 16.93
C ILE A 74 18.16 -9.26 15.41
N ALA A 75 17.04 -8.89 14.78
CA ALA A 75 16.99 -8.73 13.34
C ALA A 75 17.66 -7.43 12.86
N LYS A 76 17.80 -6.42 13.73
CA LYS A 76 18.35 -5.07 13.43
C LYS A 76 17.60 -4.29 12.35
N GLU A 77 16.52 -4.86 11.81
CA GLU A 77 15.60 -4.24 10.87
C GLU A 77 14.20 -4.76 11.15
N GLU A 78 13.21 -3.87 11.01
CA GLU A 78 11.81 -4.25 11.01
C GLU A 78 11.36 -4.41 9.55
N THR A 79 10.98 -5.62 9.16
CA THR A 79 10.50 -5.87 7.79
C THR A 79 9.06 -5.36 7.64
N LYS A 80 8.72 -4.80 6.47
CA LYS A 80 7.37 -4.30 6.19
C LYS A 80 6.32 -5.41 6.30
N GLU A 81 6.67 -6.61 5.84
CA GLU A 81 5.83 -7.81 5.90
C GLU A 81 5.64 -8.28 7.35
N GLY A 82 6.70 -8.27 8.17
CA GLY A 82 6.63 -8.62 9.58
C GLY A 82 5.78 -7.65 10.40
N ALA A 83 5.96 -6.34 10.22
CA ALA A 83 5.13 -5.32 10.85
C ALA A 83 3.64 -5.43 10.43
N MET A 84 3.39 -5.80 9.18
CA MET A 84 2.03 -6.06 8.69
C MET A 84 1.45 -7.35 9.28
N LEU A 85 2.25 -8.42 9.41
CA LEU A 85 1.81 -9.66 10.06
C LEU A 85 1.49 -9.42 11.53
N ASP A 86 2.32 -8.68 12.25
CA ASP A 86 2.12 -8.30 13.64
C ASP A 86 0.77 -7.59 13.83
N ALA A 87 0.57 -6.49 13.09
CA ALA A 87 -0.67 -5.72 13.15
C ALA A 87 -1.92 -6.54 12.78
N VAL A 88 -1.81 -7.49 11.84
CA VAL A 88 -2.91 -8.39 11.47
C VAL A 88 -3.14 -9.44 12.56
N SER A 89 -2.07 -10.00 13.12
CA SER A 89 -2.13 -11.04 14.16
C SER A 89 -2.79 -10.50 15.42
N ASP A 90 -2.52 -9.25 15.81
CA ASP A 90 -3.18 -8.56 16.92
C ASP A 90 -4.70 -8.45 16.76
N LYS A 91 -5.15 -8.09 15.55
CA LYS A 91 -6.58 -7.97 15.25
C LYS A 91 -7.24 -9.34 15.26
N ILE A 92 -6.60 -10.33 14.65
CA ILE A 92 -7.09 -11.71 14.65
C ILE A 92 -7.17 -12.26 16.08
N PHE A 93 -6.13 -12.06 16.89
CA PHE A 93 -6.08 -12.47 18.29
C PHE A 93 -7.25 -11.90 19.09
N SER A 94 -7.47 -10.58 19.00
CA SER A 94 -8.58 -9.90 19.67
C SER A 94 -9.94 -10.42 19.21
N ILE A 95 -10.11 -10.65 17.90
CA ILE A 95 -11.37 -11.17 17.33
C ILE A 95 -11.63 -12.61 17.79
N ILE A 96 -10.60 -13.47 17.84
CA ILE A 96 -10.74 -14.85 18.32
C ILE A 96 -11.21 -14.85 19.79
N LEU A 97 -10.60 -14.03 20.63
CA LEU A 97 -11.01 -13.89 22.02
C LEU A 97 -12.44 -13.38 22.16
N ILE A 98 -12.85 -12.41 21.32
CA ILE A 98 -14.23 -11.93 21.29
C ILE A 98 -15.19 -13.04 20.89
N ILE A 99 -14.92 -13.74 19.78
CA ILE A 99 -15.77 -14.83 19.28
C ILE A 99 -15.92 -15.92 20.34
N GLY A 100 -14.82 -16.30 20.99
CA GLY A 100 -14.83 -17.34 22.02
C GLY A 100 -15.71 -17.01 23.23
N ILE A 101 -15.84 -15.73 23.60
CA ILE A 101 -16.60 -15.33 24.80
C ILE A 101 -18.10 -15.10 24.51
N LEU A 102 -18.50 -15.00 23.23
CA LEU A 102 -19.88 -14.66 22.84
C LEU A 102 -20.97 -15.57 23.44
N PRO A 103 -20.77 -16.89 23.60
CA PRO A 103 -21.80 -17.75 24.21
C PRO A 103 -22.20 -17.33 25.64
N ILE A 104 -21.31 -16.62 26.35
CA ILE A 104 -21.53 -16.19 27.74
C ILE A 104 -21.78 -14.68 27.81
N LEU A 105 -21.05 -13.90 27.02
CA LEU A 105 -21.17 -12.43 26.98
C LEU A 105 -21.44 -11.96 25.54
N PRO A 106 -22.68 -12.12 25.02
CA PRO A 106 -23.02 -11.75 23.64
C PRO A 106 -22.78 -10.28 23.31
N ILE A 107 -22.77 -9.40 24.31
CA ILE A 107 -22.51 -7.96 24.16
C ILE A 107 -21.18 -7.65 23.47
N PHE A 108 -20.18 -8.53 23.63
CA PHE A 108 -18.87 -8.41 22.97
C PHE A 108 -18.96 -8.49 21.44
N ALA A 109 -20.07 -8.97 20.86
CA ALA A 109 -20.28 -8.94 19.42
C ALA A 109 -20.18 -7.53 18.85
N ILE A 110 -20.68 -6.52 19.58
CA ILE A 110 -20.58 -5.12 19.17
C ILE A 110 -19.11 -4.69 19.13
N ASN A 111 -18.32 -5.01 20.17
CA ASN A 111 -16.89 -4.74 20.18
C ASN A 111 -16.17 -5.41 19.01
N GLY A 112 -16.54 -6.64 18.66
CA GLY A 112 -16.00 -7.37 17.51
C GLY A 112 -16.30 -6.68 16.18
N VAL A 113 -17.54 -6.25 15.97
CA VAL A 113 -17.94 -5.48 14.78
C VAL A 113 -17.16 -4.17 14.68
N LEU A 114 -17.02 -3.44 15.79
CA LEU A 114 -16.29 -2.17 15.82
C LEU A 114 -14.79 -2.38 15.55
N GLU A 115 -14.18 -3.41 16.13
CA GLU A 115 -12.76 -3.74 15.89
C GLU A 115 -12.54 -4.17 14.43
N GLY A 116 -13.46 -4.97 13.88
CA GLY A 116 -13.49 -5.34 12.48
C GLY A 116 -13.64 -4.13 11.55
N GLY A 117 -14.51 -3.16 11.90
CA GLY A 117 -14.67 -1.91 11.16
C GLY A 117 -13.38 -1.09 11.11
N ILE A 118 -12.66 -0.97 12.23
CA ILE A 118 -11.35 -0.30 12.29
C ILE A 118 -10.32 -1.04 11.43
N ALA A 119 -10.27 -2.36 11.52
CA ALA A 119 -9.37 -3.18 10.69
C ALA A 119 -9.66 -3.02 9.19
N LEU A 120 -10.95 -2.96 8.81
CA LEU A 120 -11.37 -2.75 7.42
C LEU A 120 -10.98 -1.37 6.88
N ILE A 121 -11.16 -0.30 7.67
CA ILE A 121 -10.76 1.06 7.26
C ILE A 121 -9.23 1.11 7.07
N ASN A 122 -8.47 0.57 8.01
CA ASN A 122 -7.01 0.50 7.91
C ASN A 122 -6.54 -0.34 6.72
N GLY A 123 -7.20 -1.48 6.46
CA GLY A 123 -6.93 -2.31 5.30
C GLY A 123 -7.21 -1.58 3.98
N LYS A 124 -8.32 -0.84 3.89
CA LYS A 124 -8.64 -0.01 2.70
C LYS A 124 -7.64 1.12 2.51
N LEU A 125 -7.22 1.78 3.59
CA LEU A 125 -6.19 2.82 3.55
C LEU A 125 -4.86 2.29 3.03
N LEU A 126 -4.44 1.11 3.50
CA LEU A 126 -3.23 0.48 3.02
C LEU A 126 -3.35 0.09 1.53
N ALA A 127 -4.52 -0.41 1.11
CA ALA A 127 -4.79 -0.75 -0.29
C ALA A 127 -4.83 0.47 -1.23
N SER A 128 -5.20 1.66 -0.73
CA SER A 128 -5.13 2.92 -1.49
C SER A 128 -3.73 3.56 -1.49
N GLY A 129 -2.73 2.89 -0.91
CA GLY A 129 -1.34 3.35 -0.84
C GLY A 129 -1.07 4.33 0.30
N GLY A 130 -2.02 4.52 1.21
CA GLY A 130 -1.82 5.30 2.43
C GLY A 130 -1.11 4.51 3.53
N SER A 131 -0.72 5.21 4.60
CA SER A 131 -0.09 4.61 5.78
C SER A 131 -1.04 4.70 6.98
N PRO A 132 -1.54 3.57 7.51
CA PRO A 132 -2.32 3.56 8.75
C PRO A 132 -1.49 4.16 9.90
N LYS A 133 -2.02 5.17 10.60
CA LYS A 133 -1.37 5.76 11.77
C LYS A 133 -2.07 5.34 13.04
N SER A 134 -1.29 4.96 14.05
CA SER A 134 -1.85 4.68 15.38
C SER A 134 -2.12 6.00 16.11
N ASN A 135 -3.38 6.27 16.41
CA ASN A 135 -3.77 7.40 17.26
C ASN A 135 -3.73 7.05 18.76
N LEU A 136 -3.48 8.06 19.61
CA LEU A 136 -3.38 7.90 21.06
C LEU A 136 -4.68 7.32 21.66
N LEU A 137 -5.84 7.76 21.15
CA LEU A 137 -7.15 7.21 21.52
C LEU A 137 -7.29 5.73 21.18
N GLY A 138 -6.66 5.31 20.06
CA GLY A 138 -6.58 3.93 19.64
C GLY A 138 -5.78 3.03 20.58
N LYS A 139 -4.77 3.59 21.26
CA LYS A 139 -4.00 2.89 22.29
C LYS A 139 -4.78 2.80 23.62
N VAL A 140 -5.46 3.89 24.00
CA VAL A 140 -6.22 3.94 25.26
C VAL A 140 -7.38 2.95 25.26
N LYS A 141 -8.11 2.77 24.15
CA LYS A 141 -9.26 1.84 24.08
C LYS A 141 -8.90 0.36 24.31
N ILE A 142 -7.64 -0.02 24.10
CA ILE A 142 -7.17 -1.41 24.22
C ILE A 142 -7.25 -1.87 25.66
N TRP A 143 -6.93 -0.99 26.61
CA TRP A 143 -6.88 -1.31 28.03
C TRP A 143 -8.22 -1.80 28.58
N PRO A 144 -9.32 -1.04 28.51
CA PRO A 144 -10.59 -1.48 29.07
C PRO A 144 -11.17 -2.71 28.36
N LEU A 145 -10.99 -2.86 27.03
CA LEU A 145 -11.47 -4.05 26.31
C LEU A 145 -10.66 -5.30 26.68
N SER A 146 -9.35 -5.18 26.84
CA SER A 146 -8.49 -6.28 27.25
C SER A 146 -8.81 -6.71 28.68
N ILE A 147 -8.98 -5.77 29.61
CA ILE A 147 -9.41 -6.07 30.97
C ILE A 147 -10.78 -6.74 30.97
N ALA A 148 -11.73 -6.24 30.16
CA ALA A 148 -13.06 -6.85 30.04
C ALA A 148 -12.97 -8.32 29.59
N LEU A 149 -12.18 -8.63 28.56
CA LEU A 149 -11.96 -10.00 28.09
C LEU A 149 -11.30 -10.87 29.16
N ILE A 150 -10.27 -10.38 29.84
CA ILE A 150 -9.58 -11.10 30.93
C ILE A 150 -10.57 -11.47 32.03
N LEU A 151 -11.39 -10.52 32.50
CA LEU A 151 -12.38 -10.77 33.54
C LEU A 151 -13.46 -11.77 33.09
N GLY A 152 -13.91 -11.68 31.83
CA GLY A 152 -14.88 -12.61 31.26
C GLY A 152 -14.34 -14.05 31.21
N TYR A 153 -13.11 -14.23 30.71
CA TYR A 153 -12.47 -15.55 30.69
C TYR A 153 -12.09 -16.06 32.08
N LEU A 154 -11.73 -15.18 33.01
CA LEU A 154 -11.44 -15.57 34.40
C LEU A 154 -12.70 -16.10 35.10
N ALA A 155 -13.84 -15.44 34.92
CA ALA A 155 -15.12 -15.87 35.46
C ALA A 155 -15.57 -17.22 34.89
N LEU A 156 -15.20 -17.52 33.63
CA LEU A 156 -15.44 -18.81 33.00
C LEU A 156 -14.49 -19.90 33.51
N ALA A 157 -13.19 -19.58 33.64
CA ALA A 157 -12.16 -20.55 33.98
C ALA A 157 -12.20 -20.99 35.46
N ILE A 158 -12.66 -20.13 36.37
CA ILE A 158 -12.77 -20.46 37.80
C ILE A 158 -14.22 -20.75 38.15
N GLN A 159 -14.53 -22.02 38.38
CA GLN A 159 -15.84 -22.41 38.89
C GLN A 159 -15.96 -22.01 40.37
N ASN A 160 -17.03 -21.28 40.70
CA ASN A 160 -17.37 -20.86 42.07
C ASN A 160 -16.32 -19.96 42.77
N LEU A 161 -15.75 -18.98 42.05
CA LEU A 161 -14.91 -17.96 42.70
C LEU A 161 -15.74 -17.21 43.76
N ASN A 162 -15.22 -17.14 44.98
CA ASN A 162 -15.74 -16.28 46.04
C ASN A 162 -14.59 -15.83 46.93
N ILE A 163 -13.93 -14.73 46.55
CA ILE A 163 -12.82 -14.14 47.30
C ILE A 163 -13.24 -12.76 47.76
N ALA A 164 -13.34 -12.54 49.07
CA ALA A 164 -13.74 -11.25 49.65
C ALA A 164 -15.05 -10.67 49.05
N GLY A 165 -16.01 -11.54 48.71
CA GLY A 165 -17.29 -11.13 48.11
C GLY A 165 -17.25 -10.92 46.59
N ILE A 166 -16.10 -11.09 45.94
CA ILE A 166 -15.99 -11.08 44.48
C ILE A 166 -16.42 -12.46 43.96
N THR A 167 -17.57 -12.50 43.29
CA THR A 167 -18.11 -13.72 42.67
C THR A 167 -17.88 -13.72 41.16
N ASN A 168 -18.11 -14.87 40.51
CA ASN A 168 -18.13 -14.95 39.04
C ASN A 168 -19.10 -13.94 38.42
N GLU A 169 -20.27 -13.75 39.02
CA GLU A 169 -21.27 -12.77 38.56
C GLU A 169 -20.75 -11.34 38.67
N THR A 170 -20.01 -11.01 39.74
CA THR A 170 -19.33 -9.72 39.89
C THR A 170 -18.33 -9.50 38.75
N LEU A 171 -17.51 -10.50 38.43
CA LEU A 171 -16.53 -10.42 37.34
C LEU A 171 -17.20 -10.23 35.98
N LEU A 172 -18.27 -10.98 35.69
CA LEU A 172 -19.04 -10.86 34.45
C LEU A 172 -19.72 -9.49 34.34
N THR A 173 -20.21 -8.94 35.45
CA THR A 173 -20.82 -7.60 35.51
C THR A 173 -19.80 -6.52 35.19
N ILE A 174 -18.61 -6.58 35.81
CA ILE A 174 -17.53 -5.62 35.55
C ILE A 174 -17.04 -5.77 34.10
N SER A 175 -16.88 -7.00 33.61
CA SER A 175 -16.51 -7.28 32.21
C SER A 175 -17.50 -6.64 31.24
N THR A 176 -18.81 -6.83 31.48
CA THR A 176 -19.89 -6.23 30.68
C THR A 176 -19.84 -4.70 30.71
N ALA A 177 -19.70 -4.11 31.90
CA ALA A 177 -19.63 -2.65 32.05
C ALA A 177 -18.42 -2.06 31.31
N LEU A 178 -17.25 -2.69 31.39
CA LEU A 178 -16.06 -2.28 30.64
C LEU A 178 -16.26 -2.42 29.12
N SER A 179 -16.83 -3.54 28.66
CA SER A 179 -17.18 -3.75 27.24
C SER A 179 -18.06 -2.62 26.73
N ILE A 180 -19.15 -2.29 27.42
CA ILE A 180 -20.04 -1.18 27.06
C ILE A 180 -19.28 0.15 27.07
N GLY A 181 -18.50 0.42 28.11
CA GLY A 181 -17.70 1.64 28.23
C GLY A 181 -16.66 1.82 27.12
N THR A 182 -16.20 0.74 26.48
CA THR A 182 -15.26 0.81 25.35
C THR A 182 -15.92 1.15 24.01
N MET A 183 -17.22 0.92 23.85
CA MET A 183 -17.89 1.13 22.55
C MET A 183 -17.83 2.59 22.07
N PRO A 184 -18.08 3.62 22.92
CA PRO A 184 -17.91 5.02 22.50
C PRO A 184 -16.48 5.33 22.05
N LEU A 185 -15.48 4.80 22.75
CA LEU A 185 -14.07 4.99 22.39
C LEU A 185 -13.74 4.36 21.03
N GLN A 186 -14.25 3.15 20.77
CA GLN A 186 -14.14 2.50 19.48
C GLN A 186 -14.86 3.30 18.38
N GLY A 187 -16.04 3.84 18.65
CA GLY A 187 -16.80 4.68 17.71
C GLY A 187 -16.09 5.98 17.33
N ILE A 188 -15.55 6.71 18.31
CA ILE A 188 -14.73 7.91 18.06
C ILE A 188 -13.51 7.54 17.20
N ASN A 189 -12.87 6.41 17.51
CA ASN A 189 -11.70 5.94 16.78
C ASN A 189 -12.02 5.57 15.32
N ILE A 190 -13.16 4.92 15.06
CA ILE A 190 -13.64 4.67 13.69
C ILE A 190 -13.77 5.97 12.91
N LYS A 191 -14.36 7.01 13.52
CA LYS A 191 -14.50 8.32 12.87
C LYS A 191 -13.13 8.91 12.52
N GLN A 192 -12.17 8.88 13.46
CA GLN A 192 -10.81 9.37 13.23
C GLN A 192 -10.12 8.63 12.08
N TYR A 193 -10.18 7.29 12.08
CA TYR A 193 -9.62 6.49 10.99
C TYR A 193 -10.30 6.76 9.64
N PHE A 194 -11.61 6.99 9.64
CA PHE A 194 -12.35 7.31 8.42
C PHE A 194 -11.98 8.69 7.86
N ASP A 195 -11.86 9.70 8.74
CA ASP A 195 -11.43 11.05 8.35
C ASP A 195 -10.00 11.04 7.80
N GLU A 196 -9.09 10.28 8.43
CA GLU A 196 -7.74 10.06 7.92
C GLU A 196 -7.73 9.34 6.58
N TYR A 197 -8.57 8.30 6.43
CA TYR A 197 -8.71 7.58 5.17
C TYR A 197 -9.13 8.51 4.04
N LYS A 198 -10.13 9.37 4.28
CA LYS A 198 -10.60 10.34 3.29
C LYS A 198 -9.48 11.32 2.91
N LYS A 199 -8.82 11.92 3.89
CA LYS A 199 -7.75 12.90 3.68
C LYS A 199 -6.57 12.33 2.90
N GLN A 200 -6.12 11.12 3.23
CA GLN A 200 -4.99 10.48 2.53
C GLN A 200 -5.38 10.03 1.11
N THR A 201 -6.62 9.55 0.92
CA THR A 201 -7.08 9.11 -0.40
C THR A 201 -7.24 10.29 -1.37
N GLU A 202 -7.78 11.42 -0.91
CA GLU A 202 -7.87 12.66 -1.71
C GLU A 202 -6.49 13.17 -2.10
N LYS A 203 -5.55 13.23 -1.14
CA LYS A 203 -4.18 13.65 -1.42
C LYS A 203 -3.49 12.75 -2.45
N ASN A 204 -3.60 11.43 -2.30
CA ASN A 204 -3.01 10.47 -3.24
C ASN A 204 -3.61 10.56 -4.66
N GLN A 205 -4.88 10.97 -4.80
CA GLN A 205 -5.49 11.20 -6.11
C GLN A 205 -4.98 12.49 -6.76
N ILE A 206 -4.82 13.56 -5.97
CA ILE A 206 -4.26 14.84 -6.44
C ILE A 206 -2.81 14.65 -6.88
N ASP A 207 -1.99 13.97 -6.07
CA ASP A 207 -0.57 13.73 -6.37
C ASP A 207 -0.40 12.91 -7.66
N LYS A 208 -1.20 11.86 -7.87
CA LYS A 208 -1.22 11.09 -9.13
C LYS A 208 -1.66 11.91 -10.35
N THR A 209 -2.59 12.84 -10.16
CA THR A 209 -3.06 13.71 -11.24
C THR A 209 -1.97 14.71 -11.63
N ASN A 210 -1.26 15.26 -10.65
CA ASN A 210 -0.14 16.18 -10.86
C ASN A 210 1.08 15.50 -11.49
N GLU A 211 1.43 14.28 -11.05
CA GLU A 211 2.47 13.46 -11.70
C GLU A 211 2.15 13.20 -13.17
N ASN A 212 0.92 12.75 -13.48
CA ASN A 212 0.50 12.53 -14.86
C ASN A 212 0.57 13.82 -15.71
N HIS A 213 0.19 14.96 -15.14
CA HIS A 213 0.29 16.25 -15.84
C HIS A 213 1.75 16.63 -16.13
N HIS A 214 2.64 16.45 -15.16
CA HIS A 214 4.07 16.72 -15.33
C HIS A 214 4.73 15.75 -16.32
N ASP A 215 4.32 14.48 -16.34
CA ASP A 215 4.83 13.49 -17.29
C ASP A 215 4.36 13.81 -18.72
N ILE A 216 3.10 14.20 -18.90
CA ILE A 216 2.58 14.68 -20.19
C ILE A 216 3.32 15.94 -20.63
N GLU A 217 3.56 16.90 -19.73
CA GLU A 217 4.28 18.13 -20.06
C GLU A 217 5.75 17.86 -20.43
N ASN A 218 6.40 16.91 -19.75
CA ASN A 218 7.75 16.44 -20.09
C ASN A 218 7.78 15.73 -21.45
N GLU A 219 6.80 14.87 -21.75
CA GLU A 219 6.71 14.22 -23.07
C GLU A 219 6.43 15.23 -24.19
N LEU A 220 5.57 16.22 -23.95
CA LEU A 220 5.27 17.29 -24.90
C LEU A 220 6.49 18.22 -25.11
N SER A 221 7.29 18.42 -24.08
CA SER A 221 8.55 19.18 -24.17
C SER A 221 9.59 18.41 -24.99
N LYS A 222 9.73 17.11 -24.74
CA LYS A 222 10.63 16.22 -25.52
C LYS A 222 10.16 16.05 -26.97
N SER A 223 8.86 16.05 -27.24
CA SER A 223 8.33 16.00 -28.61
C SER A 223 8.62 17.30 -29.36
N LYS A 224 8.43 18.46 -28.73
CA LYS A 224 8.78 19.78 -29.30
C LYS A 224 10.28 19.94 -29.52
N GLU A 225 11.12 19.37 -28.65
CA GLU A 225 12.58 19.38 -28.80
C GLU A 225 13.03 18.47 -29.96
N LYS A 226 12.40 17.29 -30.12
CA LYS A 226 12.60 16.42 -31.30
C LYS A 226 12.13 17.07 -32.61
N GLU A 227 11.03 17.82 -32.58
CA GLU A 227 10.52 18.56 -33.74
C GLU A 227 11.48 19.69 -34.16
N LYS A 228 12.02 20.46 -33.21
CA LYS A 228 13.07 21.46 -33.46
C LYS A 228 14.38 20.88 -33.96
N THR A 229 14.74 19.67 -33.51
CA THR A 229 15.96 18.99 -33.98
C THR A 229 15.79 18.49 -35.42
N ASN A 230 14.57 18.03 -35.78
CA ASN A 230 14.25 17.63 -37.16
C ASN A 230 14.13 18.82 -38.12
N GLU A 231 13.60 19.97 -37.68
CA GLU A 231 13.53 21.19 -38.51
C GLU A 231 14.92 21.74 -38.90
N ASN A 232 15.91 21.58 -38.02
CA ASN A 232 17.30 21.96 -38.28
C ASN A 232 18.08 20.95 -39.15
N GLU A 233 17.58 19.72 -39.34
CA GLU A 233 18.17 18.73 -40.27
C GLU A 233 17.53 18.75 -41.67
N ILE A 234 16.30 19.26 -41.80
CA ILE A 234 15.60 19.35 -43.10
C ILE A 234 16.02 20.62 -43.87
N THR A 235 16.44 21.68 -43.17
CA THR A 235 16.80 22.97 -43.80
C THR A 235 18.14 23.01 -44.56
N PRO A 236 19.21 22.24 -44.26
CA PRO A 236 20.41 22.24 -45.09
C PRO A 236 20.23 21.41 -46.37
N LYS A 237 19.35 20.38 -46.35
CA LYS A 237 19.21 19.43 -47.46
C LYS A 237 18.32 19.96 -48.59
N PHE A 238 17.33 20.80 -48.27
CA PHE A 238 16.42 21.36 -49.27
C PHE A 238 16.99 22.59 -50.00
N ILE A 239 17.91 23.34 -49.37
CA ILE A 239 18.58 24.49 -50.00
C ILE A 239 19.63 24.01 -51.03
N LEU A 240 20.42 22.98 -50.70
CA LEU A 240 21.42 22.40 -51.63
C LEU A 240 20.79 21.78 -52.89
N SER A 241 19.53 21.32 -52.81
CA SER A 241 18.84 20.72 -53.97
C SER A 241 18.39 21.75 -55.01
N LYS A 242 18.11 23.01 -54.61
CA LYS A 242 17.67 24.06 -55.55
C LYS A 242 18.85 24.73 -56.26
N GLU A 243 19.95 24.98 -55.55
CA GLU A 243 21.16 25.57 -56.15
C GLU A 243 21.80 24.63 -57.17
N ASN A 244 21.85 23.33 -56.89
CA ASN A 244 22.36 22.33 -57.84
C ASN A 244 21.45 22.16 -59.07
N HIS A 245 20.14 22.37 -58.94
CA HIS A 245 19.24 22.31 -60.09
C HIS A 245 19.34 23.57 -60.97
N GLN A 246 19.49 24.75 -60.37
CA GLN A 246 19.72 25.99 -61.13
C GLN A 246 21.09 26.00 -61.83
N ALA A 247 22.14 25.45 -61.22
CA ALA A 247 23.45 25.30 -61.86
C ALA A 247 23.40 24.34 -63.07
N MET A 248 22.70 23.20 -62.93
CA MET A 248 22.56 22.20 -64.00
C MET A 248 21.72 22.70 -65.19
N VAL A 249 20.67 23.49 -64.93
CA VAL A 249 19.86 24.12 -66.00
C VAL A 249 20.66 25.18 -66.76
N TYR A 250 21.55 25.93 -66.09
CA TYR A 250 22.41 26.93 -66.75
C TYR A 250 23.53 26.29 -67.59
N GLU A 251 24.03 25.13 -67.17
CA GLU A 251 25.07 24.38 -67.89
C GLU A 251 24.51 23.66 -69.14
N LEU A 252 23.25 23.21 -69.09
CA LEU A 252 22.53 22.67 -70.26
C LEU A 252 22.20 23.75 -71.31
N ASP A 253 21.70 24.92 -70.88
CA ASP A 253 21.39 26.06 -71.79
C ASP A 253 22.65 26.64 -72.47
N SER A 254 23.81 26.53 -71.83
CA SER A 254 25.09 27.04 -72.36
C SER A 254 25.80 26.03 -73.27
N GLN A 255 25.51 24.72 -73.16
CA GLN A 255 25.94 23.73 -74.14
C GLN A 255 25.07 23.75 -75.41
N GLU A 256 23.76 23.93 -75.28
CA GLU A 256 22.84 24.02 -76.42
C GLU A 256 23.14 25.25 -77.31
N LYS A 257 23.52 26.39 -76.70
CA LYS A 257 23.95 27.61 -77.42
C LYS A 257 25.33 27.52 -78.11
N ASN A 258 26.17 26.57 -77.73
CA ASN A 258 27.49 26.38 -78.36
C ASN A 258 27.46 25.35 -79.49
N GLU A 259 26.53 24.38 -79.48
CA GLU A 259 26.33 23.45 -80.60
C GLU A 259 25.61 24.11 -81.79
N GLU A 260 24.74 25.11 -81.56
CA GLU A 260 24.02 25.82 -82.63
C GLU A 260 24.91 26.80 -83.44
N LYS A 261 26.12 27.13 -82.96
CA LYS A 261 27.06 28.08 -83.60
C LYS A 261 28.11 27.46 -84.53
N THR A 262 28.07 26.15 -84.77
CA THR A 262 29.11 25.45 -85.55
C THR A 262 28.61 24.88 -86.88
N ASN A 263 27.49 25.40 -87.41
CA ASN A 263 26.95 24.99 -88.71
C ASN A 263 26.41 26.17 -89.55
N GLU A 264 27.24 27.18 -89.80
CA GLU A 264 26.98 28.14 -90.89
C GLU A 264 28.01 27.97 -92.02
N LYS A 265 27.54 27.45 -93.17
CA LYS A 265 28.24 27.52 -94.47
C LYS A 265 28.08 28.93 -95.07
N PRO A 266 29.10 29.49 -95.75
CA PRO A 266 29.10 30.91 -96.07
C PRO A 266 28.58 31.25 -97.48
N LYS A 267 28.16 32.52 -97.61
CA LYS A 267 27.95 33.39 -98.80
C LYS A 267 26.57 33.29 -99.47
N THR A 268 25.86 34.39 -99.72
CA THR A 268 26.26 35.42 -100.71
C THR A 268 25.43 36.71 -100.57
N TYR A 269 26.04 37.82 -100.96
CA TYR A 269 25.46 39.17 -101.06
C TYR A 269 24.41 39.31 -102.17
N THR A 270 23.35 40.08 -101.91
CA THR A 270 22.77 40.97 -102.95
C THR A 270 22.10 42.21 -102.36
N LYS A 271 22.47 43.37 -102.91
CA LYS A 271 21.94 44.73 -102.72
C LYS A 271 20.52 44.89 -103.29
N ARG A 272 19.64 45.66 -102.61
CA ARG A 272 18.76 46.73 -103.16
C ARG A 272 17.84 47.25 -102.03
N ASN A 273 18.04 48.45 -101.49
CA ASN A 273 17.60 49.78 -101.93
C ASN A 273 16.08 50.01 -102.04
N LYS A 274 15.66 51.09 -101.34
CA LYS A 274 14.48 51.95 -101.54
C LYS A 274 13.14 51.38 -101.01
N HIS A 275 12.28 52.14 -100.33
CA HIS A 275 12.11 53.58 -100.18
C HIS A 275 11.57 53.91 -98.79
#